data_AF-A0A2V1B6B9-F1
#
_entry.id   AF-A0A2V1B6B9-F1
#
_cell.length_a   1.000
_cell.length_b   1.000
_cell.length_c   1.000
_cell.angle_alpha   90.00
_cell.angle_beta   90.00
_cell.angle_gamma   90.00
#
_symmetry.space_group_name_H-M   'P 1'
#
loop_
_entity.id
_entity.type
_entity.pdbx_description
1 polymer ?
#
loop_
_entity_poly.entity_id
_entity_poly.type
_entity_poly.pdbx_seq_one_letter_code
_entity_poly.pdbx_strand_id
1 'polypeptide(L)' 'YTNDQLALDWLRHFIKYIGAGPDKHWRILLMDGHSSHNSPAFVLLALENHIQPFEFPSHMTHIL' A
#
# COMPACT_ATOMS: atom_id res chain seq x y z
N TYR A 1 -15.30 -6.75 -3.44
CA TYR A 1 -15.34 -6.77 -1.96
C TYR A 1 -13.92 -7.04 -1.49
N THR A 2 -13.17 -5.97 -1.24
CA THR A 2 -11.80 -6.06 -0.72
C THR A 2 -11.93 -6.02 0.80
N ASN A 3 -11.61 -7.12 1.46
CA ASN A 3 -11.58 -7.20 2.92
C ASN A 3 -10.23 -6.67 3.40
N ASP A 4 -10.18 -5.86 4.45
CA ASP A 4 -8.95 -5.28 5.02
C ASP A 4 -7.86 -6.34 5.25
N GLN A 5 -8.26 -7.55 5.63
CA GLN A 5 -7.35 -8.69 5.83
C GLN A 5 -6.62 -9.09 4.54
N LEU A 6 -7.32 -9.09 3.40
CA LEU A 6 -6.73 -9.42 2.10
C LEU A 6 -5.73 -8.34 1.67
N ALA A 7 -6.01 -7.07 1.93
CA ALA A 7 -5.09 -5.97 1.66
C ALA A 7 -3.81 -6.08 2.50
N LEU A 8 -3.94 -6.44 3.78
CA LEU A 8 -2.80 -6.69 4.66
C LEU A 8 -1.94 -7.89 4.20
N ASP A 9 -2.58 -9.00 3.84
CA ASP A 9 -1.86 -10.19 3.37
C ASP A 9 -1.16 -9.93 2.04
N TRP A 10 -1.80 -9.15 1.16
CA TRP A 10 -1.17 -8.66 -0.06
C TRP A 10 0.05 -7.77 0.25
N LEU A 11 -0.05 -6.82 1.19
CA LEU A 11 1.06 -5.93 1.53
C LEU A 11 2.25 -6.71 2.12
N ARG A 12 2.00 -7.71 2.98
CA ARG A 12 3.05 -8.60 3.51
C ARG A 12 3.76 -9.37 2.39
N HIS A 13 2.99 -9.90 1.45
CA HIS A 13 3.54 -10.57 0.28
C HIS A 13 4.37 -9.59 -0.56
N PHE A 14 3.83 -8.41 -0.85
CA PHE A 14 4.50 -7.37 -1.62
C PHE A 14 5.85 -6.97 -1.01
N ILE A 15 5.89 -6.62 0.29
CA ILE A 15 7.11 -6.28 1.04
C ILE A 15 8.20 -7.34 0.87
N LYS A 16 7.82 -8.62 1.02
CA LYS A 16 8.73 -9.76 0.89
C LYS A 16 9.38 -9.82 -0.50
N TYR A 17 8.59 -9.65 -1.56
CA TYR A 17 9.10 -9.82 -2.93
C TYR A 17 9.84 -8.60 -3.46
N ILE A 18 9.50 -7.40 -3.01
CA ILE A 18 10.24 -6.20 -3.41
C ILE A 18 11.54 -6.02 -2.60
N GLY A 19 11.70 -6.76 -1.51
CA GLY A 19 12.84 -6.63 -0.59
C GLY A 19 12.84 -5.30 0.16
N ALA A 20 11.65 -4.85 0.60
CA ALA A 20 11.51 -3.71 1.49
C ALA A 20 11.73 -4.12 2.96
N GLY A 21 11.86 -3.14 3.84
CA GLY A 21 12.15 -3.37 5.25
C GLY A 21 12.75 -2.15 5.95
N PRO A 22 12.85 -2.17 7.28
CA PRO A 22 13.29 -1.04 8.09
C PRO A 22 14.73 -0.60 7.82
N ASP A 23 15.58 -1.47 7.28
CA ASP A 23 16.98 -1.13 6.93
C ASP A 23 17.16 -0.83 5.43
N LYS A 24 16.07 -0.62 4.69
CA LYS A 24 16.09 -0.42 3.23
C LYS A 24 15.72 1.02 2.87
N HIS A 25 16.03 1.40 1.63
CA HIS A 25 15.62 2.71 1.09
C HIS A 25 14.10 2.82 1.01
N TRP A 26 13.61 4.05 1.21
CA TRP A 26 12.21 4.39 1.09
C TRP A 26 11.67 4.15 -0.31
N ARG A 27 10.42 3.69 -0.38
CA ARG A 27 9.69 3.43 -1.62
C ARG A 27 8.31 4.06 -1.56
N ILE A 28 7.82 4.45 -2.72
CA ILE A 28 6.46 4.97 -2.89
C ILE A 28 5.58 3.85 -3.41
N LEU A 29 4.45 3.60 -2.75
CA LEU A 29 3.40 2.69 -3.22
C LEU A 29 2.22 3.53 -3.69
N LEU A 30 1.97 3.52 -5.00
CA LEU A 30 0.81 4.19 -5.60
C LEU A 30 -0.34 3.18 -5.72
N MET A 31 -1.50 3.53 -5.16
CA MET A 31 -2.70 2.69 -5.16
C MET A 31 -3.85 3.42 -5.88
N ASP A 32 -4.72 2.65 -6.54
CA ASP A 32 -5.96 3.21 -7.07
C ASP A 32 -6.89 3.61 -5.91
N GLY A 33 -7.63 4.71 -6.06
CA GLY A 33 -8.46 5.32 -5.02
C GLY A 33 -9.72 4.52 -4.65
N HIS A 34 -9.65 3.19 -4.62
CA HIS A 34 -10.74 2.36 -4.15
C HIS A 34 -10.79 2.41 -2.61
N SER A 35 -11.95 2.76 -2.06
CA SER A 35 -12.16 3.14 -0.65
C SER A 35 -11.91 2.04 0.40
N SER A 36 -11.32 0.90 0.04
CA SER A 36 -11.02 -0.23 0.93
C SER A 36 -9.59 -0.24 1.48
N HIS A 37 -8.76 0.77 1.21
CA HIS A 37 -7.31 0.73 1.46
C HIS A 37 -6.85 1.55 2.69
N ASN A 38 -7.78 2.13 3.44
CA ASN A 38 -7.48 3.04 4.56
C ASN A 38 -7.51 2.39 5.95
N SER A 39 -7.25 1.09 6.05
CA SER A 39 -7.10 0.45 7.37
C SER A 39 -5.83 0.97 8.05
N PRO A 40 -5.89 1.46 9.31
CA PRO A 40 -4.70 1.92 10.04
C PRO A 40 -3.58 0.88 10.09
N ALA A 41 -3.93 -0.41 10.15
CA ALA A 41 -2.97 -1.51 10.15
C ALA A 41 -2.16 -1.58 8.85
N PHE A 42 -2.77 -1.24 7.71
CA PHE A 42 -2.10 -1.26 6.40
C PHE A 42 -1.05 -0.14 6.33
N VAL A 43 -1.44 1.07 6.74
CA VAL A 43 -0.54 2.24 6.74
C VAL A 43 0.63 2.01 7.68
N LEU A 44 0.38 1.50 8.90
CA LEU A 44 1.45 1.21 9.86
C LEU A 44 2.43 0.17 9.31
N LEU A 45 1.94 -0.96 8.78
CA LEU A 45 2.79 -1.99 8.19
C LEU A 45 3.64 -1.46 7.03
N ALA A 46 3.08 -0.58 6.19
CA ALA A 46 3.82 0.04 5.10
C ALA A 46 4.95 0.94 5.62
N LEU A 47 4.65 1.82 6.56
CA LEU A 47 5.62 2.77 7.12
C LEU A 47 6.77 2.06 7.87
N GLU A 48 6.46 1.02 8.63
CA GLU A 48 7.46 0.17 9.32
C GLU A 48 8.46 -0.48 8.34
N ASN A 49 8.07 -0.66 7.08
CA ASN A 49 8.89 -1.24 6.03
C ASN A 49 9.43 -0.20 5.03
N HIS A 50 9.42 1.08 5.41
CA HIS A 50 9.86 2.21 4.59
C HIS A 50 9.10 2.33 3.25
N ILE A 51 7.80 2.07 3.29
CA ILE A 51 6.89 2.25 2.17
C ILE A 51 5.92 3.39 2.51
N GLN A 52 5.91 4.42 1.68
CA GLN A 52 4.96 5.52 1.75
C GLN A 52 3.79 5.23 0.77
N PRO A 53 2.59 4.87 1.26
CA PRO A 53 1.43 4.70 0.41
C PRO A 53 0.85 6.06 -0.01
N PHE A 54 0.41 6.15 -1.27
CA PHE A 54 -0.39 7.25 -1.80
C PHE A 54 -1.55 6.68 -2.62
N GLU A 55 -2.74 7.22 -2.42
CA GLU A 55 -3.94 6.89 -3.18
C GLU A 55 -4.18 7.96 -4.24
N PHE A 56 -4.52 7.54 -5.46
CA PHE A 56 -5.02 8.48 -6.46
C PHE A 56 -6.42 8.97 -6.07
N PRO A 57 -6.78 10.24 -6.38
CA PRO A 57 -8.15 10.70 -6.23
C PRO A 57 -9.13 9.80 -7.00
N SER A 58 -10.33 9.58 -6.45
CA SER A 58 -11.39 8.84 -7.13
C SER A 58 -11.60 9.38 -8.55
N HIS A 59 -11.74 8.47 -9.53
CA HIS A 59 -11.99 8.76 -10.95
C HIS A 59 -10.83 9.36 -11.77
N MET A 60 -9.57 9.35 -11.27
CA MET A 60 -8.42 9.82 -12.06
C MET A 60 -7.66 8.75 -12.85
N THR A 61 -8.12 7.50 -12.89
CA THR A 61 -7.48 6.41 -13.66
C THR A 61 -7.62 6.56 -15.18
N HIS A 62 -8.41 7.51 -15.67
CA HIS A 62 -8.73 7.68 -17.10
C HIS A 62 -8.15 8.94 -17.75
N ILE A 63 -7.33 9.71 -17.04
CA ILE A 63 -6.68 10.91 -17.62
C ILE A 63 -5.19 10.61 -17.74
N LEU A 64 -4.81 9.96 -18.83
CA LEU A 64 -3.43 9.90 -19.32
C LEU A 64 -3.42 10.21 -20.81
#